data_AF-A0A495ZXQ3-F1
#
_entry.id   AF-A0A495ZXQ3-F1
#
_cell.length_a   1.000
_cell.length_b   1.000
_cell.length_c   1.000
_cell.angle_alpha   90.00
_cell.angle_beta   90.00
_cell.angle_gamma   90.00
#
_symmetry.space_group_name_H-M   'P 1'
#
loop_
_entity.id
_entity.type
_entity.pdbx_description
1 polymer ?
#
loop_
_entity_poly.entity_id
_entity_poly.type
_entity_poly.pdbx_seq_one_letter_code
_entity_poly.pdbx_strand_id
1 'polypeptide(L)' 'MLHSLELENFKAFGKRAHIPFAPITLIFGENSAGKSTILQALNLLQQALESREPAGVSLLLQIGTGSNKR' A
#
# COMPACT_ATOMS: atom_id res chain seq x y z
N MET A 1 -5.23 -16.96 -0.09
CA MET A 1 -5.40 -16.15 -1.31
C MET A 1 -5.81 -14.74 -0.88
N LEU A 2 -5.34 -13.69 -1.55
CA LEU A 2 -5.72 -12.31 -1.21
C LEU A 2 -7.01 -11.95 -1.95
N HIS A 3 -8.05 -11.55 -1.22
CA HIS A 3 -9.40 -11.30 -1.78
C HIS A 3 -9.72 -9.82 -1.96
N SER A 4 -9.22 -8.97 -1.07
CA SER A 4 -9.37 -7.51 -1.18
C SER A 4 -8.25 -6.79 -0.41
N LEU A 5 -8.09 -5.51 -0.73
CA LEU A 5 -7.24 -4.57 -0.01
C LEU A 5 -8.05 -3.33 0.34
N GLU A 6 -8.01 -2.91 1.60
CA GLU A 6 -8.56 -1.63 2.05
C GLU A 6 -7.42 -0.65 2.33
N LEU A 7 -7.51 0.56 1.77
CA LEU A 7 -6.56 1.65 1.99
C LEU A 7 -7.30 2.91 2.43
N GLU A 8 -6.82 3.54 3.50
CA GLU A 8 -7.32 4.81 4.00
C GLU A 8 -6.15 5.61 4.57
N ASN A 9 -6.12 6.93 4.34
CA ASN A 9 -5.02 7.81 4.75
C ASN A 9 -3.62 7.29 4.35
N PHE A 10 -3.51 6.64 3.19
CA PHE A 10 -2.28 6.02 2.71
C PHE A 10 -1.85 6.58 1.35
N LYS A 11 -0.84 7.47 1.37
CA LYS A 11 -0.29 8.12 0.16
C LYS A 11 -1.39 8.73 -0.71
N ALA A 12 -1.58 8.22 -1.94
CA ALA A 12 -2.59 8.72 -2.87
C ALA A 12 -4.05 8.42 -2.45
N PHE A 13 -4.26 7.53 -1.47
CA PHE A 13 -5.59 7.17 -0.95
C PHE A 13 -5.90 7.96 0.33
N GLY A 14 -6.46 9.15 0.19
CA GLY A 14 -6.89 9.96 1.33
C GLY A 14 -8.20 9.47 1.98
N LYS A 15 -9.17 9.05 1.17
CA LYS A 15 -10.41 8.42 1.64
C LYS A 15 -10.29 6.90 1.60
N ARG A 16 -11.13 6.21 2.37
CA ARG A 16 -11.22 4.74 2.31
C ARG A 16 -11.53 4.27 0.89
N ALA A 17 -10.69 3.37 0.39
CA ALA A 17 -10.83 2.68 -0.88
C ALA A 17 -10.83 1.18 -0.64
N HIS A 18 -11.82 0.49 -1.20
CA HIS A 18 -11.91 -0.97 -1.19
C HIS A 18 -11.55 -1.51 -2.59
N ILE A 19 -10.53 -2.36 -2.66
CA ILE A 19 -9.97 -2.88 -3.91
C ILE A 19 -10.13 -4.41 -3.90
N PRO A 20 -11.13 -4.97 -4.58
CA PRO A 20 -11.29 -6.41 -4.70
C PRO A 20 -10.24 -7.00 -5.66
N PHE A 21 -9.80 -8.22 -5.40
CA PHE A 21 -8.92 -8.98 -6.27
C PHE A 21 -9.64 -10.15 -6.93
N ALA A 22 -9.35 -10.36 -8.20
CA ALA A 22 -9.67 -11.56 -8.96
C ALA A 22 -8.37 -12.34 -9.24
N PRO A 23 -8.44 -13.62 -9.68
CA PRO A 23 -7.26 -14.43 -10.00
C PRO A 23 -6.27 -13.72 -10.94
N ILE A 24 -6.76 -12.88 -11.85
CA ILE A 24 -5.98 -11.89 -12.60
C ILE A 24 -6.61 -10.53 -12.36
N THR A 25 -5.83 -9.59 -11.81
CA THR A 25 -6.27 -8.22 -11.53
C THR A 25 -5.40 -7.25 -12.34
N LEU A 26 -6.02 -6.42 -13.19
CA LEU A 26 -5.32 -5.40 -13.98
C LEU A 26 -5.43 -4.03 -13.29
N ILE A 27 -4.29 -3.39 -13.06
CA ILE A 27 -4.22 -2.05 -12.45
C ILE A 27 -3.81 -1.04 -13.53
N PHE A 28 -4.74 -0.17 -13.94
CA PHE A 28 -4.52 0.83 -14.99
C PHE A 28 -5.18 2.17 -14.63
N GLY A 29 -4.89 3.21 -15.41
CA GLY A 29 -5.37 4.59 -15.18
C GLY A 29 -4.28 5.64 -15.37
N GLU A 30 -4.62 6.90 -15.14
CA GLU A 30 -3.70 8.04 -15.29
C GLU A 30 -2.45 7.95 -14.42
N ASN A 31 -1.37 8.60 -14.85
CA ASN A 31 -0.18 8.74 -14.03
C ASN A 31 -0.52 9.45 -12.72
N SER A 32 0.11 9.02 -11.64
CA SER A 32 -0.14 9.54 -10.29
C SER A 32 -1.52 9.22 -9.69
N ALA A 33 -2.38 8.44 -10.36
CA ALA A 33 -3.68 7.99 -9.82
C ALA A 33 -3.59 6.97 -8.66
N GLY A 34 -2.40 6.68 -8.11
CA GLY A 34 -2.22 5.77 -6.98
C GLY A 34 -1.93 4.30 -7.33
N LYS A 35 -1.72 3.96 -8.61
CA LYS A 35 -1.40 2.58 -9.04
C LYS A 35 -0.19 1.98 -8.31
N SER A 36 0.94 2.70 -8.28
CA SER A 36 2.14 2.26 -7.54
C SER A 36 1.91 2.23 -6.03
N THR A 37 1.00 3.05 -5.50
CA THR A 37 0.62 3.04 -4.09
C THR A 37 -0.05 1.72 -3.70
N ILE A 38 -0.89 1.13 -4.56
CA ILE A 38 -1.48 -0.20 -4.34
C ILE A 38 -0.38 -1.26 -4.20
N LEU A 39 0.57 -1.29 -5.13
CA LEU A 39 1.68 -2.26 -5.10
C LEU A 39 2.57 -2.06 -3.87
N GLN A 40 2.83 -0.81 -3.47
CA GLN A 40 3.60 -0.50 -2.27
C GLN A 40 2.89 -0.97 -0.99
N ALA A 41 1.56 -0.84 -0.90
CA ALA A 41 0.79 -1.37 0.22
C ALA A 41 0.89 -2.89 0.31
N LEU A 42 0.76 -3.59 -0.82
CA LEU A 42 0.93 -5.05 -0.88
C LEU A 42 2.33 -5.47 -0.43
N ASN A 43 3.38 -4.76 -0.86
CA ASN A 43 4.75 -5.05 -0.45
C ASN A 43 4.98 -4.80 1.05
N LEU A 44 4.32 -3.79 1.63
CA LEU A 44 4.38 -3.53 3.08
C LEU A 44 3.68 -4.63 3.88
N LEU A 45 2.52 -5.10 3.41
CA LEU A 45 1.82 -6.24 4.02
C LEU A 45 2.70 -7.49 3.98
N GLN A 46 3.37 -7.77 2.86
CA GLN A 46 4.29 -8.90 2.74
C GLN A 46 5.44 -8.80 3.76
N GLN A 47 6.10 -7.65 3.86
CA GLN A 47 7.18 -7.43 4.83
C GLN A 47 6.71 -7.58 6.28
N ALA A 48 5.50 -7.09 6.61
CA ALA A 48 4.91 -7.27 7.93
C ALA A 48 4.69 -8.75 8.27
N LEU A 49 4.22 -9.54 7.30
CA LEU A 49 4.00 -10.98 7.48
C LEU A 49 5.33 -11.75 7.62
N GLU A 50 6.40 -11.29 6.98
CA GLU A 50 7.73 -11.91 7.05
C GLU A 50 8.52 -11.50 8.29
N SER A 51 8.24 -10.32 8.85
CA SER A 51 8.89 -9.85 10.08
C SER A 51 8.45 -10.71 11.27
N ARG A 52 9.41 -11.38 11.92
CA ARG A 52 9.19 -12.27 13.08
C ARG A 52 9.05 -11.51 14.41
N GLU A 53 8.55 -10.27 14.41
CA GLU A 53 8.37 -9.50 15.64
C GLU A 53 7.06 -9.91 16.35
N PRO A 54 7.13 -10.50 17.55
CA PRO A 54 5.96 -11.01 18.25
C PRO A 54 5.37 -9.91 19.15
N ALA A 55 4.92 -8.80 18.58
CA ALA A 55 3.95 -7.88 19.18
C ALA A 55 3.80 -6.64 18.29
N GLY A 56 2.62 -6.48 17.69
CA GLY A 56 2.17 -5.21 17.11
C GLY A 56 3.05 -4.69 16.00
N VAL A 57 2.73 -5.07 14.76
CA VAL A 57 3.38 -4.55 13.54
C VAL A 57 3.17 -3.04 13.45
N SER A 58 3.99 -2.27 14.17
CA SER A 58 4.20 -0.85 13.95
C SER A 58 5.12 -0.75 12.74
N LEU A 59 4.53 -0.90 11.55
CA LEU A 59 5.15 -0.44 10.31
C LEU A 59 5.19 1.10 10.40
N LEU A 60 6.16 1.63 11.15
CA LEU A 60 6.54 3.03 11.06
C LEU A 60 7.06 3.23 9.64
N LEU A 61 6.15 3.67 8.77
CA LEU A 61 6.51 4.04 7.43
C LEU A 61 7.49 5.21 7.54
N GLN A 62 8.76 4.97 7.25
CA GLN A 62 9.56 5.99 6.56
C GLN A 62 8.94 6.14 5.16
N ILE A 63 7.74 6.72 5.09
CA ILE A 63 7.33 7.39 3.86
C ILE A 63 8.32 8.53 3.76
N GLY A 64 9.35 8.37 2.92
CA GLY A 64 10.25 9.45 2.60
C GLY A 64 9.40 10.67 2.26
N THR A 65 9.38 11.64 3.17
CA THR A 65 8.98 12.99 2.82
C THR A 65 9.91 13.35 1.68
N GLY A 66 9.34 13.68 0.51
CA GLY A 66 10.14 14.09 -0.63
C GLY A 66 11.10 15.18 -0.15
N SER A 67 12.39 14.85 -0.13
CA SER A 67 13.45 15.82 0.10
C SER A 67 13.36 16.78 -1.08
N ASN A 68 12.61 17.87 -0.89
CA ASN A 68 12.71 19.05 -1.73
C ASN A 68 14.06 19.68 -1.40
N LYS A 69 15.13 19.12 -1.97
CA LYS A 69 16.40 19.81 -2.12
C LYS A 69 16.19 20.89 -3.17
N ARG A 70 15.78 22.07 -2.71
CA ARG A 70 16.26 23.33 -3.28
C ARG A 70 17.39 23.83 -2.41
#